data_AF-A0A170NNQ4-F1
#
_entry.id   AF-A0A170NNQ4-F1
#
_cell.length_a   1.000
_cell.length_b   1.000
_cell.length_c   1.000
_cell.angle_alpha   90.00
_cell.angle_beta   90.00
_cell.angle_gamma   90.00
#
_symmetry.space_group_name_H-M   'P 1'
#
loop_
_entity.id
_entity.type
_entity.pdbx_description
1 polymer ?
#
loop_
_entity_poly.entity_id
_entity_poly.type
_entity_poly.pdbx_seq_one_letter_code
_entity_poly.pdbx_strand_id
1 'polypeptide(L)'
;MKKVFKKHLSLVFTLLFLFSTAFICSSPKVLASNNLNYSITNLNISCTNVYAFEDDLAKFQNNNFYGLIGKDGSIKSPAEFTSISSFKNGYAQVAKGSKFGFVNENGSVVVEPQFEEVSDFSTNGLAAVKVGSKWGVINSSGKIVTEPQFDAVYGFYNGLMRVRKGSSYGFLKSDGSLLSGCNYNNAYDFNDGYAAVQKGSTWGLIDKSGNFTLFNFDEIKSPVLGLIPVKKDKLWGLSDMNGKIIVEPKYTDISYLNNNLIKVSSGDKRGAIDNKGNLILDFNYDSIIPTDDGMCQIVENDHYGVIDSTGKIIAQPQFSWIDTFHEGKAIVCSQGQYGFINTNGELTNESQFDKVYAFKEGMAKVEKGGIYGFINSKGDLVIDPVFEDASDFNEGYAAVKENTESSSVDDSDDSELKKKYIKWGYIDRLGSTFITYDFESASCFNEGYCLAIKDGKCNIIKNPDIKSIPNTVIKNPFKTWNIKFSKAIDGKQTLSNKDDTVLNDIDMTMTDNISVTDSSGEYANVSFTFESPDTIVINPPSNGYTPGETYTITVLSNGKYNIQDMEGNKLKPDVTEMSFQVLDN
;
A
#
# COMPACT_ATOMS: atom_id res chain seq x y z
N MET A 1 -42.93 -36.56 -49.15
CA MET A 1 -42.67 -35.12 -49.43
C MET A 1 -42.47 -34.21 -48.21
N LYS A 2 -42.83 -34.57 -46.96
CA LYS A 2 -42.50 -33.76 -45.75
C LYS A 2 -41.19 -34.13 -45.01
N LYS A 3 -40.35 -35.01 -45.57
CA LYS A 3 -39.06 -35.43 -44.95
C LYS A 3 -37.79 -35.01 -45.73
N VAL A 4 -37.92 -34.35 -46.89
CA VAL A 4 -36.78 -33.80 -47.66
C VAL A 4 -36.61 -32.29 -47.43
N PHE A 5 -37.65 -31.60 -46.92
CA PHE A 5 -37.59 -30.17 -46.61
C PHE A 5 -36.87 -29.82 -45.30
N LYS A 6 -36.50 -30.82 -44.48
CA LYS A 6 -35.92 -30.60 -43.13
C LYS A 6 -34.39 -30.73 -43.07
N LYS A 7 -33.71 -30.97 -44.20
CA LYS A 7 -32.25 -31.15 -44.25
C LYS A 7 -31.48 -30.07 -45.05
N HIS A 8 -32.18 -29.12 -45.68
CA HIS A 8 -31.56 -27.99 -46.40
C HIS A 8 -31.88 -26.60 -45.82
N LEU A 9 -32.63 -26.51 -44.71
CA LEU A 9 -32.88 -25.23 -44.04
C LEU A 9 -31.73 -24.82 -43.09
N SER A 10 -30.77 -25.71 -42.83
CA SER A 10 -29.65 -25.50 -41.90
C SER A 10 -28.35 -25.03 -42.59
N LEU A 11 -28.33 -24.90 -43.92
CA LEU A 11 -27.12 -24.48 -44.66
C LEU A 11 -27.28 -23.15 -45.42
N VAL A 12 -28.46 -22.52 -45.34
CA VAL A 12 -28.75 -21.23 -46.00
C VAL A 12 -28.83 -20.06 -44.99
N PHE A 13 -28.82 -20.34 -43.68
CA PHE A 13 -28.78 -19.31 -42.64
C PHE A 13 -27.37 -19.02 -42.08
N THR A 14 -26.33 -19.66 -42.62
CA THR A 14 -24.93 -19.47 -42.20
C THR A 14 -24.11 -18.67 -43.20
N LEU A 15 -24.72 -18.12 -44.27
CA LEU A 15 -23.99 -17.44 -45.34
C LEU A 15 -24.78 -16.27 -45.95
N LEU A 16 -25.34 -15.39 -45.12
CA LEU A 16 -25.90 -14.10 -45.56
C LEU A 16 -26.21 -13.21 -44.34
N PHE A 17 -25.17 -12.79 -43.62
CA PHE A 17 -25.14 -11.55 -42.82
C PHE A 17 -23.67 -11.14 -42.57
N LEU A 18 -22.86 -11.21 -43.63
CA LEU A 18 -21.69 -10.36 -43.79
C LEU A 18 -22.15 -9.24 -44.72
N PHE A 19 -22.61 -8.13 -44.15
CA PHE A 19 -22.46 -6.75 -44.63
C PHE A 19 -23.38 -5.81 -43.82
N SER A 20 -22.75 -4.79 -43.25
CA SER A 20 -23.31 -3.52 -42.77
C SER A 20 -24.44 -3.56 -41.74
N THR A 21 -24.05 -3.61 -40.46
CA THR A 21 -24.37 -2.51 -39.54
C THR A 21 -23.20 -2.41 -38.57
N ALA A 22 -22.35 -1.39 -38.76
CA ALA A 22 -21.55 -0.89 -37.67
C ALA A 22 -22.52 -0.44 -36.58
N PHE A 23 -22.73 -1.29 -35.58
CA PHE A 23 -23.26 -0.82 -34.32
C PHE A 23 -22.13 0.01 -33.72
N ILE A 24 -22.20 1.31 -33.98
CA ILE A 24 -21.62 2.30 -33.09
C ILE A 24 -22.28 2.03 -31.74
N CYS A 25 -21.60 1.28 -30.87
CA CYS A 25 -21.87 1.30 -29.45
C CYS A 25 -21.47 2.70 -28.98
N SER A 26 -22.30 3.70 -29.28
CA SER A 26 -22.40 4.84 -28.39
C SER A 26 -22.97 4.25 -27.12
N SER A 27 -22.12 4.04 -26.12
CA SER A 27 -22.57 3.95 -24.73
C SER A 27 -23.65 5.03 -24.56
N PRO A 28 -24.85 4.70 -24.06
CA PRO A 28 -25.81 5.73 -23.78
C PRO A 28 -25.10 6.67 -22.80
N LYS A 29 -24.81 7.90 -23.24
CA LYS A 29 -24.44 9.00 -22.35
C LYS A 29 -25.61 9.12 -21.39
N VAL A 30 -25.52 8.41 -20.27
CA VAL A 30 -26.39 8.63 -19.12
C VAL A 30 -26.12 10.07 -18.76
N LEU A 31 -27.07 10.94 -19.10
CA LEU A 31 -27.06 12.34 -18.72
C LEU A 31 -26.78 12.38 -17.22
N ALA A 32 -25.65 13.00 -16.86
CA ALA A 32 -25.24 13.22 -15.49
C ALA A 32 -26.45 13.69 -14.67
N SER A 33 -26.75 13.01 -13.56
CA SER A 33 -27.72 13.53 -12.61
C SER A 33 -27.22 14.89 -12.13
N ASN A 34 -27.99 15.94 -12.44
CA ASN A 34 -27.69 17.36 -12.23
C ASN A 34 -27.55 17.81 -10.75
N ASN A 35 -27.00 16.99 -9.86
CA ASN A 35 -26.59 17.39 -8.51
C ASN A 35 -25.17 16.87 -8.26
N LEU A 36 -24.22 17.34 -9.06
CA LEU A 36 -22.81 17.12 -8.78
C LEU A 36 -22.38 18.14 -7.72
N ASN A 37 -22.35 17.70 -6.46
CA ASN A 37 -21.85 18.50 -5.35
C ASN A 37 -20.32 18.50 -5.43
N TYR A 38 -19.71 19.33 -6.27
CA TYR A 38 -18.29 19.62 -6.17
C TYR A 38 -18.04 21.09 -6.48
N SER A 39 -16.92 21.62 -6.01
CA SER A 39 -16.47 22.96 -6.36
C SER A 39 -15.10 22.93 -7.00
N ILE A 40 -14.90 23.69 -8.08
CA ILE A 40 -13.61 23.88 -8.72
C ILE A 40 -13.15 25.31 -8.43
N THR A 41 -11.95 25.44 -7.85
CA THR A 41 -11.31 26.72 -7.58
C THR A 41 -10.07 26.87 -8.45
N ASN A 42 -10.10 27.81 -9.40
CA ASN A 42 -8.91 28.18 -10.18
C ASN A 42 -7.96 29.02 -9.32
N LEU A 43 -6.75 28.54 -9.14
CA LEU A 43 -5.77 29.14 -8.23
C LEU A 43 -4.91 30.21 -8.90
N ASN A 44 -5.02 30.36 -10.23
CA ASN A 44 -4.18 31.22 -11.04
C ASN A 44 -2.66 30.96 -10.88
N ILE A 45 -2.29 29.72 -10.57
CA ILE A 45 -0.90 29.25 -10.43
C ILE A 45 -0.55 28.43 -11.67
N SER A 46 0.48 28.84 -12.41
CA SER A 46 0.99 28.05 -13.54
C SER A 46 1.59 26.74 -13.06
N CYS A 47 1.20 25.62 -13.69
CA CYS A 47 1.77 24.33 -13.41
C CYS A 47 1.72 23.42 -14.65
N THR A 48 2.72 22.55 -14.76
CA THR A 48 2.90 21.58 -15.83
C THR A 48 2.54 20.16 -15.40
N ASN A 49 2.53 19.89 -14.09
CA ASN A 49 2.03 18.64 -13.52
C ASN A 49 1.48 18.84 -12.11
N VAL A 50 0.61 17.93 -11.66
CA VAL A 50 -0.01 17.93 -10.33
C VAL A 50 -0.04 16.51 -9.77
N TYR A 51 -0.04 16.40 -8.44
CA TYR A 51 -0.05 15.14 -7.72
C TYR A 51 -1.21 15.12 -6.72
N ALA A 52 -1.53 13.94 -6.20
CA ALA A 52 -2.56 13.79 -5.17
C ALA A 52 -2.18 14.56 -3.91
N PHE A 53 -3.19 14.91 -3.10
CA PHE A 53 -2.94 15.36 -1.74
C PHE A 53 -2.38 14.18 -0.92
N GLU A 54 -1.35 14.46 -0.13
CA GLU A 54 -0.84 13.62 0.96
C GLU A 54 -1.12 14.44 2.23
N ASP A 55 -2.08 14.01 3.05
CA ASP A 55 -2.68 14.80 4.12
C ASP A 55 -3.17 16.18 3.62
N ASP A 56 -2.65 17.28 4.16
CA ASP A 56 -3.07 18.65 3.83
C ASP A 56 -2.34 19.30 2.65
N LEU A 57 -1.37 18.61 2.06
CA LEU A 57 -0.50 19.15 1.01
C LEU A 57 -0.54 18.34 -0.28
N ALA A 58 -0.42 19.00 -1.41
CA ALA A 58 -0.16 18.35 -2.69
C ALA A 58 1.10 18.93 -3.33
N LYS A 59 1.83 18.08 -4.06
CA LYS A 59 2.92 18.52 -4.93
C LYS A 59 2.33 19.10 -6.22
N PHE A 60 2.92 20.18 -6.71
CA PHE A 60 2.71 20.66 -8.07
C PHE A 60 4.06 20.92 -8.74
N GLN A 61 4.11 20.78 -10.06
CA GLN A 61 5.31 21.01 -10.84
C GLN A 61 5.12 22.22 -11.74
N ASN A 62 6.15 23.06 -11.86
CA ASN A 62 6.21 24.16 -12.83
C ASN A 62 7.64 24.25 -13.38
N ASN A 63 7.79 24.20 -14.71
CA ASN A 63 9.09 24.28 -15.40
C ASN A 63 10.16 23.34 -14.81
N ASN A 64 9.79 22.08 -14.57
CA ASN A 64 10.59 20.99 -13.96
C ASN A 64 10.83 21.08 -12.45
N PHE A 65 10.45 22.16 -11.78
CA PHE A 65 10.60 22.29 -10.34
C PHE A 65 9.30 21.96 -9.60
N TYR A 66 9.43 21.38 -8.42
CA TYR A 66 8.34 20.99 -7.54
C TYR A 66 8.14 22.04 -6.46
N GLY A 67 6.87 22.31 -6.15
CA GLY A 67 6.42 23.09 -5.00
C GLY A 67 5.30 22.37 -4.27
N LEU A 68 4.84 22.95 -3.16
CA LEU A 68 3.76 22.43 -2.33
C LEU A 68 2.62 23.43 -2.23
N ILE A 69 1.40 22.92 -2.33
CA ILE A 69 0.16 23.69 -2.22
C ILE A 69 -0.76 23.05 -1.18
N GLY A 70 -1.42 23.87 -0.36
CA GLY A 70 -2.39 23.39 0.62
C GLY A 70 -3.79 23.23 0.04
N LYS A 71 -4.66 22.49 0.73
CA LYS A 71 -6.11 22.37 0.40
C LYS A 71 -6.84 23.72 0.35
N ASP A 72 -6.32 24.73 1.04
CA ASP A 72 -6.78 26.12 1.00
C ASP A 72 -6.41 26.87 -0.30
N GLY A 73 -5.63 26.25 -1.19
CA GLY A 73 -5.15 26.84 -2.44
C GLY A 73 -3.93 27.73 -2.30
N SER A 74 -3.39 27.88 -1.10
CA SER A 74 -2.18 28.68 -0.88
C SER A 74 -0.91 27.88 -1.19
N ILE A 75 0.03 28.52 -1.88
CA ILE A 75 1.38 27.97 -2.07
C ILE A 75 2.07 27.93 -0.70
N LYS A 76 2.35 26.72 -0.20
CA LYS A 76 3.10 26.52 1.05
C LYS A 76 4.61 26.56 0.80
N SER A 77 5.04 26.02 -0.34
CA SER A 77 6.41 26.15 -0.85
C SER A 77 6.40 26.41 -2.36
N PRO A 78 7.16 27.39 -2.87
CA PRO A 78 7.21 27.68 -4.30
C PRO A 78 7.82 26.53 -5.09
N ALA A 79 7.56 26.50 -6.40
CA ALA A 79 8.16 25.53 -7.31
C ALA A 79 9.64 25.86 -7.57
N GLU A 80 10.51 25.40 -6.66
CA GLU A 80 11.97 25.62 -6.76
C GLU A 80 12.82 24.38 -6.44
N PHE A 81 12.19 23.27 -6.04
CA PHE A 81 12.87 22.03 -5.70
C PHE A 81 12.99 21.12 -6.91
N THR A 82 14.12 20.44 -7.06
CA THR A 82 14.31 19.41 -8.09
C THR A 82 13.64 18.09 -7.72
N SER A 83 13.36 17.86 -6.44
CA SER A 83 12.53 16.75 -5.96
C SER A 83 11.96 17.03 -4.57
N ILE A 84 10.82 16.42 -4.27
CA ILE A 84 10.20 16.38 -2.94
C ILE A 84 9.79 14.92 -2.69
N SER A 85 10.31 14.30 -1.62
CA SER A 85 9.91 12.93 -1.25
C SER A 85 8.50 12.89 -0.66
N SER A 86 7.96 11.70 -0.41
CA SER A 86 6.79 11.55 0.45
C SER A 86 7.12 11.99 1.88
N PHE A 87 6.08 12.37 2.62
CA PHE A 87 6.20 12.70 4.03
C PHE A 87 6.43 11.44 4.87
N LYS A 88 7.31 11.55 5.85
CA LYS A 88 7.58 10.50 6.83
C LYS A 88 7.92 11.13 8.17
N ASN A 89 7.21 10.70 9.22
CA ASN A 89 7.33 11.26 10.57
C ASN A 89 7.20 12.80 10.60
N GLY A 90 6.33 13.35 9.76
CA GLY A 90 6.04 14.80 9.68
C GLY A 90 6.95 15.64 8.79
N TYR A 91 7.86 15.01 8.03
CA TYR A 91 8.81 15.73 7.18
C TYR A 91 8.99 15.05 5.83
N ALA A 92 9.21 15.85 4.79
CA ALA A 92 9.65 15.38 3.48
C ALA A 92 11.04 15.93 3.15
N GLN A 93 11.87 15.10 2.52
CA GLN A 93 13.16 15.53 1.98
C GLN A 93 12.91 16.37 0.74
N VAL A 94 13.57 17.53 0.65
CA VAL A 94 13.55 18.39 -0.53
C VAL A 94 14.95 18.55 -1.09
N ALA A 95 15.09 18.51 -2.41
CA ALA A 95 16.36 18.73 -3.08
C ALA A 95 16.33 20.02 -3.91
N LYS A 96 17.43 20.77 -3.89
CA LYS A 96 17.68 21.88 -4.81
C LYS A 96 19.04 21.65 -5.47
N GLY A 97 19.00 21.11 -6.69
CA GLY A 97 20.21 20.59 -7.34
C GLY A 97 20.67 19.31 -6.65
N SER A 98 21.92 19.26 -6.19
CA SER A 98 22.48 18.10 -5.47
C SER A 98 22.42 18.21 -3.94
N LYS A 99 21.81 19.28 -3.43
CA LYS A 99 21.73 19.55 -1.99
C LYS A 99 20.36 19.22 -1.46
N PHE A 100 20.32 18.66 -0.26
CA PHE A 100 19.11 18.20 0.43
C PHE A 100 18.83 19.05 1.67
N GLY A 101 17.53 19.23 1.92
CA GLY A 101 16.93 19.90 3.06
C GLY A 101 15.60 19.23 3.40
N PHE A 102 14.76 19.91 4.17
CA PHE A 102 13.48 19.36 4.64
C PHE A 102 12.38 20.41 4.69
N VAL A 103 11.16 19.95 4.39
CA VAL A 103 9.90 20.65 4.63
C VAL A 103 9.08 19.87 5.65
N ASN A 104 8.26 20.56 6.44
CA ASN A 104 7.31 19.93 7.37
C ASN A 104 5.91 19.75 6.72
N GLU A 105 4.98 19.09 7.42
CA GLU A 105 3.57 18.88 6.99
C GLU A 105 2.77 20.17 6.72
N ASN A 106 3.25 21.33 7.18
CA ASN A 106 2.66 22.62 6.81
C ASN A 106 3.22 23.18 5.49
N GLY A 107 4.14 22.44 4.86
CA GLY A 107 4.86 22.78 3.63
C GLY A 107 5.89 23.87 3.84
N SER A 108 6.29 24.14 5.09
CA SER A 108 7.32 25.13 5.41
C SER A 108 8.71 24.49 5.36
N VAL A 109 9.67 25.16 4.71
CA VAL A 109 11.08 24.75 4.72
C VAL A 109 11.63 24.91 6.14
N VAL A 110 11.88 23.80 6.82
CA VAL A 110 12.46 23.76 8.17
C VAL A 110 13.97 23.62 8.14
N VAL A 111 14.50 23.08 7.04
CA VAL A 111 15.94 22.95 6.79
C VAL A 111 16.20 23.29 5.34
N GLU A 112 16.92 24.37 5.11
CA GLU A 112 17.30 24.77 3.75
C GLU A 112 18.18 23.70 3.07
N PRO A 113 18.00 23.44 1.77
CA PRO A 113 18.86 22.52 1.02
C PRO A 113 20.34 22.90 1.07
N GLN A 114 21.11 22.17 1.89
CA GLN A 114 22.53 22.47 2.13
C GLN A 114 23.41 21.23 2.32
N PHE A 115 22.80 20.08 2.66
CA PHE A 115 23.50 18.82 2.94
C PHE A 115 23.71 18.01 1.66
N GLU A 116 24.80 17.24 1.58
CA GLU A 116 25.04 16.36 0.42
C GLU A 116 24.07 15.17 0.36
N GLU A 117 23.76 14.61 1.53
CA GLU A 117 22.85 13.47 1.70
C GLU A 117 22.15 13.60 3.05
N VAL A 118 20.93 13.08 3.15
CA VAL A 118 20.14 13.06 4.38
C VAL A 118 19.40 11.72 4.53
N SER A 119 19.10 11.32 5.77
CA SER A 119 18.12 10.28 6.05
C SER A 119 16.73 10.87 6.24
N ASP A 120 15.69 10.03 6.26
CA ASP A 120 14.40 10.45 6.80
C ASP A 120 14.54 10.88 8.27
N PHE A 121 13.60 11.71 8.73
CA PHE A 121 13.41 11.94 10.15
C PHE A 121 12.90 10.65 10.81
N SER A 122 13.46 10.33 11.97
CA SER A 122 12.94 9.28 12.86
C SER A 122 11.71 9.77 13.62
N THR A 123 10.95 8.85 14.22
CA THR A 123 9.78 9.15 15.07
C THR A 123 10.11 10.08 16.26
N ASN A 124 11.38 10.16 16.67
CA ASN A 124 11.85 11.07 17.72
C ASN A 124 12.36 12.42 17.18
N GLY A 125 12.16 12.73 15.89
CA GLY A 125 12.52 14.01 15.29
C GLY A 125 14.03 14.21 15.07
N LEU A 126 14.79 13.13 14.87
CA LEU A 126 16.20 13.19 14.44
C LEU A 126 16.38 12.71 13.00
N ALA A 127 17.24 13.40 12.24
CA ALA A 127 17.68 12.99 10.91
C ALA A 127 19.20 13.01 10.82
N ALA A 128 19.79 12.03 10.15
CA ALA A 128 21.22 12.02 9.86
C ALA A 128 21.50 12.85 8.61
N VAL A 129 22.57 13.64 8.65
CA VAL A 129 22.97 14.53 7.55
C VAL A 129 24.44 14.38 7.25
N LYS A 130 24.78 14.46 5.97
CA LYS A 130 26.16 14.41 5.51
C LYS A 130 26.69 15.81 5.25
N VAL A 131 27.87 16.09 5.80
CA VAL A 131 28.66 17.30 5.57
C VAL A 131 30.05 16.88 5.13
N GLY A 132 30.37 17.12 3.86
CA GLY A 132 31.59 16.62 3.25
C GLY A 132 31.58 15.08 3.18
N SER A 133 32.52 14.42 3.87
CA SER A 133 32.60 12.95 3.90
C SER A 133 32.06 12.32 5.18
N LYS A 134 31.57 13.13 6.13
CA LYS A 134 31.15 12.67 7.45
C LYS A 134 29.68 12.90 7.69
N TRP A 135 29.09 11.99 8.44
CA TRP A 135 27.71 12.07 8.90
C TRP A 135 27.64 12.65 10.32
N GLY A 136 26.67 13.54 10.51
CA GLY A 136 26.21 14.06 11.79
C GLY A 136 24.70 13.86 11.93
N VAL A 137 24.11 14.46 12.95
CA VAL A 137 22.67 14.36 13.22
C VAL A 137 22.11 15.74 13.53
N ILE A 138 20.95 16.04 12.97
CA ILE A 138 20.16 17.23 13.25
C ILE A 138 18.86 16.86 13.98
N ASN A 139 18.31 17.81 14.72
CA ASN A 139 16.94 17.74 15.19
C ASN A 139 15.95 18.29 14.14
N SER A 140 14.66 18.24 14.46
CA SER A 140 13.55 18.74 13.62
C SER A 140 13.60 20.24 13.30
N SER A 141 14.39 21.04 14.03
CA SER A 141 14.61 22.45 13.72
C SER A 141 15.83 22.69 12.82
N GLY A 142 16.46 21.63 12.30
CA GLY A 142 17.68 21.72 11.49
C GLY A 142 18.97 21.96 12.28
N LYS A 143 18.91 21.99 13.61
CA LYS A 143 20.09 22.23 14.45
C LYS A 143 20.90 20.94 14.55
N ILE A 144 22.20 21.04 14.28
CA ILE A 144 23.16 19.95 14.54
C ILE A 144 23.15 19.62 16.04
N VAL A 145 22.73 18.40 16.38
CA VAL A 145 22.78 17.82 17.73
C VAL A 145 23.98 16.89 17.90
N THR A 146 24.47 16.33 16.80
CA THR A 146 25.71 15.54 16.76
C THR A 146 26.57 16.01 15.60
N GLU A 147 27.74 16.57 15.90
CA GLU A 147 28.65 17.09 14.87
C GLU A 147 29.06 15.99 13.87
N PRO A 148 29.17 16.33 12.56
CA PRO A 148 29.60 15.39 11.53
C PRO A 148 30.96 14.75 11.85
N GLN A 149 30.95 13.46 12.14
CA GLN A 149 32.16 12.72 12.52
C GLN A 149 32.12 11.22 12.18
N PHE A 150 30.96 10.70 11.77
CA PHE A 150 30.76 9.28 11.47
C PHE A 150 31.03 9.00 9.99
N ASP A 151 31.62 7.85 9.71
CA ASP A 151 31.85 7.33 8.36
C ASP A 151 30.59 6.70 7.77
N ALA A 152 29.69 6.22 8.62
CA ALA A 152 28.36 5.74 8.22
C ALA A 152 27.36 5.93 9.37
N VAL A 153 26.10 6.10 9.00
CA VAL A 153 24.92 6.11 9.86
C VAL A 153 23.95 5.08 9.32
N TYR A 154 23.20 4.45 10.21
CA TYR A 154 22.17 3.47 9.88
C TYR A 154 20.81 3.96 10.38
N GLY A 155 19.74 3.24 10.06
CA GLY A 155 18.38 3.58 10.48
C GLY A 155 18.22 3.68 12.01
N PHE A 156 17.17 4.38 12.42
CA PHE A 156 16.78 4.51 13.82
C PHE A 156 15.83 3.37 14.19
N TYR A 157 16.28 2.43 15.02
CA TYR A 157 15.51 1.25 15.39
C TYR A 157 15.35 1.19 16.91
N ASN A 158 14.11 1.01 17.38
CA ASN A 158 13.78 0.83 18.80
C ASN A 158 14.35 1.90 19.76
N GLY A 159 14.50 3.14 19.28
CA GLY A 159 14.98 4.25 20.12
C GLY A 159 16.45 4.63 19.91
N LEU A 160 17.21 3.92 19.07
CA LEU A 160 18.64 4.17 18.87
C LEU A 160 19.07 4.12 17.40
N MET A 161 20.08 4.93 17.06
CA MET A 161 20.72 4.96 15.75
C MET A 161 22.08 4.28 15.80
N ARG A 162 22.30 3.21 15.02
CA ARG A 162 23.63 2.62 14.88
C ARG A 162 24.50 3.54 14.02
N VAL A 163 25.75 3.74 14.42
CA VAL A 163 26.72 4.61 13.71
C VAL A 163 28.09 3.95 13.65
N ARG A 164 28.90 4.33 12.66
CA ARG A 164 30.27 3.83 12.48
C ARG A 164 31.27 4.97 12.40
N LYS A 165 32.36 4.86 13.16
CA LYS A 165 33.51 5.77 13.12
C LYS A 165 34.78 4.95 12.97
N GLY A 166 35.49 5.14 11.86
CA GLY A 166 36.56 4.23 11.43
C GLY A 166 36.02 2.82 11.21
N SER A 167 36.65 1.84 11.86
CA SER A 167 36.22 0.44 11.85
C SER A 167 35.29 0.07 13.01
N SER A 168 34.94 1.02 13.88
CA SER A 168 34.20 0.73 15.11
C SER A 168 32.77 1.27 15.04
N TYR A 169 31.84 0.49 15.58
CA TYR A 169 30.43 0.80 15.71
C TYR A 169 30.10 1.35 17.09
N GLY A 170 29.03 2.15 17.15
CA GLY A 170 28.43 2.69 18.36
C GLY A 170 26.96 3.02 18.11
N PHE A 171 26.30 3.63 19.11
CA PHE A 171 24.88 3.95 19.05
C PHE A 171 24.61 5.35 19.57
N LEU A 172 23.76 6.11 18.87
CA LEU A 172 23.21 7.38 19.33
C LEU A 172 21.82 7.14 19.94
N LYS A 173 21.55 7.83 21.05
CA LYS A 173 20.24 7.93 21.69
C LYS A 173 19.34 8.90 20.94
N SER A 174 18.06 8.94 21.32
CA SER A 174 17.05 9.86 20.77
C SER A 174 17.32 11.35 21.00
N ASP A 175 18.27 11.70 21.88
CA ASP A 175 18.74 13.07 22.07
C ASP A 175 19.99 13.41 21.23
N GLY A 176 20.47 12.48 20.40
CA GLY A 176 21.70 12.62 19.60
C GLY A 176 23.00 12.38 20.39
N SER A 177 22.92 12.06 21.69
CA SER A 177 24.10 11.71 22.48
C SER A 177 24.51 10.24 22.23
N LEU A 178 25.81 9.95 22.31
CA LEU A 178 26.29 8.57 22.26
C LEU A 178 25.80 7.79 23.49
N LEU A 179 25.22 6.61 23.28
CA LEU A 179 24.94 5.64 24.35
C LEU A 179 26.27 5.16 24.96
N SER A 180 27.20 4.79 24.09
CA SER A 180 28.59 4.49 24.39
C SER A 180 29.46 4.98 23.23
N GLY A 181 30.75 5.21 23.49
CA GLY A 181 31.69 5.51 22.40
C GLY A 181 31.71 4.41 21.34
N CYS A 182 32.19 4.72 20.12
CA CYS A 182 32.31 3.72 19.06
C CYS A 182 33.47 2.75 19.35
N ASN A 183 33.17 1.66 20.06
CA ASN A 183 34.16 0.71 20.57
C ASN A 183 33.83 -0.74 20.23
N TYR A 184 32.84 -0.99 19.38
CA TYR A 184 32.46 -2.32 18.93
C TYR A 184 33.04 -2.63 17.55
N ASN A 185 33.61 -3.82 17.38
CA ASN A 185 34.14 -4.29 16.10
C ASN A 185 33.02 -4.54 15.08
N ASN A 186 31.84 -4.94 15.57
CA ASN A 186 30.63 -5.14 14.79
C ASN A 186 29.41 -4.89 15.68
N ALA A 187 28.27 -4.57 15.09
CA ALA A 187 27.02 -4.31 15.79
C ALA A 187 25.81 -4.58 14.89
N TYR A 188 24.77 -5.19 15.45
CA TYR A 188 23.42 -5.26 14.88
C TYR A 188 22.56 -4.10 15.41
N ASP A 189 21.44 -3.84 14.75
CA ASP A 189 20.49 -2.80 15.18
C ASP A 189 19.74 -3.24 16.46
N PHE A 190 19.21 -2.28 17.21
CA PHE A 190 18.44 -2.58 18.43
C PHE A 190 17.11 -3.26 18.08
N ASN A 191 16.84 -4.40 18.72
CA ASN A 191 15.55 -5.08 18.71
C ASN A 191 15.21 -5.65 20.11
N ASP A 192 13.93 -5.63 20.48
CA ASP A 192 13.45 -5.98 21.84
C ASP A 192 14.20 -5.26 22.98
N GLY A 193 14.70 -4.05 22.72
CA GLY A 193 15.47 -3.27 23.69
C GLY A 193 16.95 -3.67 23.85
N TYR A 194 17.46 -4.57 23.01
CA TYR A 194 18.87 -4.98 23.01
C TYR A 194 19.51 -4.89 21.62
N ALA A 195 20.82 -4.74 21.56
CA ALA A 195 21.59 -4.92 20.33
C ALA A 195 22.70 -5.94 20.52
N ALA A 196 22.88 -6.83 19.55
CA ALA A 196 24.06 -7.70 19.48
C ALA A 196 25.28 -6.91 19.03
N VAL A 197 26.36 -6.98 19.79
CA VAL A 197 27.62 -6.28 19.50
C VAL A 197 28.81 -7.19 19.69
N GLN A 198 29.83 -6.97 18.88
CA GLN A 198 31.13 -7.62 19.01
C GLN A 198 32.12 -6.66 19.68
N LYS A 199 32.68 -7.09 20.80
CA LYS A 199 33.74 -6.37 21.52
C LYS A 199 35.00 -7.24 21.55
N GLY A 200 36.03 -6.82 20.81
CA GLY A 200 37.21 -7.65 20.56
C GLY A 200 36.81 -8.90 19.77
N SER A 201 37.10 -10.09 20.30
CA SER A 201 36.70 -11.36 19.71
C SER A 201 35.38 -11.92 20.27
N THR A 202 34.77 -11.24 21.24
CA THR A 202 33.59 -11.74 21.95
C THR A 202 32.31 -11.06 21.51
N TRP A 203 31.23 -11.82 21.43
CA TRP A 203 29.88 -11.31 21.17
C TRP A 203 29.07 -11.19 22.45
N GLY A 204 28.14 -10.24 22.47
CA GLY A 204 27.23 -10.07 23.58
C GLY A 204 26.11 -9.10 23.26
N LEU A 205 25.15 -9.00 24.17
CA LEU A 205 24.05 -8.04 24.06
C LEU A 205 24.38 -6.79 24.87
N ILE A 206 24.01 -5.63 24.32
CA ILE A 206 23.92 -4.38 25.08
C ILE A 206 22.46 -4.00 25.26
N ASP A 207 22.10 -3.48 26.42
CA ASP A 207 20.79 -2.87 26.67
C ASP A 207 20.78 -1.36 26.34
N LYS A 208 19.61 -0.72 26.46
CA LYS A 208 19.45 0.74 26.25
C LYS A 208 20.20 1.62 27.26
N SER A 209 20.74 1.04 28.33
CA SER A 209 21.61 1.72 29.30
C SER A 209 23.10 1.51 29.01
N GLY A 210 23.44 0.71 28.00
CA GLY A 210 24.80 0.37 27.62
C GLY A 210 25.42 -0.78 28.42
N ASN A 211 24.64 -1.51 29.22
CA ASN A 211 25.15 -2.65 29.96
C ASN A 211 25.40 -3.83 29.02
N PHE A 212 26.62 -4.38 29.04
CA PHE A 212 27.04 -5.48 28.18
C PHE A 212 26.92 -6.83 28.88
N THR A 213 26.22 -7.78 28.26
CA THR A 213 26.10 -9.17 28.69
C THR A 213 26.83 -10.07 27.68
N LEU A 214 27.81 -10.83 28.15
CA LEU A 214 28.66 -11.70 27.31
C LEU A 214 27.92 -12.98 26.91
N PHE A 215 28.09 -13.40 25.64
CA PHE A 215 27.59 -14.66 25.10
C PHE A 215 28.73 -15.47 24.47
N ASN A 216 28.84 -16.75 24.80
CA ASN A 216 29.93 -17.61 24.35
C ASN A 216 29.61 -18.31 23.02
N PHE A 217 29.49 -17.51 21.96
CA PHE A 217 29.18 -17.94 20.59
C PHE A 217 30.10 -17.22 19.58
N ASP A 218 30.26 -17.80 18.39
CA ASP A 218 31.07 -17.21 17.32
C ASP A 218 30.46 -15.89 16.82
N GLU A 219 29.13 -15.80 16.87
CA GLU A 219 28.33 -14.64 16.49
C GLU A 219 26.92 -14.76 17.11
N ILE A 220 26.28 -13.64 17.40
CA ILE A 220 24.86 -13.59 17.75
C ILE A 220 24.17 -12.44 16.98
N LYS A 221 22.87 -12.55 16.71
CA LYS A 221 22.03 -11.43 16.21
C LYS A 221 21.22 -10.84 17.35
N SER A 222 20.68 -9.63 17.17
CA SER A 222 19.79 -9.00 18.17
C SER A 222 18.54 -9.86 18.41
N PRO A 223 18.02 -9.92 19.65
CA PRO A 223 16.90 -10.78 20.00
C PRO A 223 15.61 -10.34 19.31
N VAL A 224 14.73 -11.31 19.03
CA VAL A 224 13.36 -11.10 18.53
C VAL A 224 12.45 -12.04 19.30
N LEU A 225 11.37 -11.50 19.88
CA LEU A 225 10.45 -12.22 20.78
C LEU A 225 11.16 -12.98 21.91
N GLY A 226 12.24 -12.39 22.45
CA GLY A 226 13.02 -12.98 23.55
C GLY A 226 13.91 -14.18 23.14
N LEU A 227 14.13 -14.38 21.84
CA LEU A 227 14.99 -15.43 21.30
C LEU A 227 16.18 -14.82 20.57
N ILE A 228 17.37 -15.39 20.77
CA ILE A 228 18.62 -14.92 20.18
C ILE A 228 19.08 -15.90 19.11
N PRO A 229 19.22 -15.47 17.85
CA PRO A 229 19.97 -16.23 16.86
C PRO A 229 21.44 -16.32 17.24
N VAL A 230 21.95 -17.53 17.44
CA VAL A 230 23.32 -17.80 17.89
C VAL A 230 24.06 -18.64 16.88
N LYS A 231 25.33 -18.33 16.64
CA LYS A 231 26.19 -19.05 15.70
C LYS A 231 27.31 -19.78 16.41
N LYS A 232 27.52 -21.03 16.05
CA LYS A 232 28.63 -21.85 16.54
C LYS A 232 29.08 -22.80 15.44
N ASP A 233 30.39 -22.93 15.26
CA ASP A 233 31.00 -23.79 14.24
C ASP A 233 30.45 -23.48 12.84
N LYS A 234 30.27 -22.18 12.55
CA LYS A 234 29.68 -21.61 11.31
C LYS A 234 28.19 -21.88 11.09
N LEU A 235 27.52 -22.60 11.96
CA LEU A 235 26.09 -22.90 11.85
C LEU A 235 25.29 -22.06 12.84
N TRP A 236 24.05 -21.76 12.48
CA TRP A 236 23.10 -20.99 13.27
C TRP A 236 22.11 -21.89 14.00
N GLY A 237 21.73 -21.47 15.20
CA GLY A 237 20.69 -22.01 16.06
C GLY A 237 19.98 -20.89 16.81
N LEU A 238 19.27 -21.25 17.88
CA LEU A 238 18.54 -20.30 18.73
C LEU A 238 18.87 -20.55 20.20
N SER A 239 18.98 -19.48 20.98
CA SER A 239 19.03 -19.53 22.43
C SER A 239 17.96 -18.65 23.07
N ASP A 240 17.68 -18.87 24.35
CA ASP A 240 16.99 -17.89 25.17
C ASP A 240 17.89 -16.68 25.48
N MET A 241 17.33 -15.69 26.19
CA MET A 241 18.03 -14.47 26.64
C MET A 241 19.17 -14.71 27.63
N ASN A 242 19.35 -15.94 28.15
CA ASN A 242 20.47 -16.32 29.02
C ASN A 242 21.53 -17.15 28.29
N GLY A 243 21.36 -17.38 26.97
CA GLY A 243 22.28 -18.18 26.16
C GLY A 243 22.04 -19.68 26.25
N LYS A 244 20.95 -20.13 26.88
CA LYS A 244 20.57 -21.55 26.87
C LYS A 244 20.06 -21.92 25.49
N ILE A 245 20.67 -22.92 24.87
CA ILE A 245 20.26 -23.41 23.55
C ILE A 245 18.82 -23.93 23.58
N ILE A 246 18.02 -23.44 22.64
CA ILE A 246 16.67 -23.90 22.31
C ILE A 246 16.72 -24.74 21.03
N VAL A 247 17.47 -24.26 20.03
CA VAL A 247 17.73 -24.98 18.79
C VAL A 247 19.23 -25.09 18.59
N GLU A 248 19.74 -26.31 18.57
CA GLU A 248 21.17 -26.58 18.33
C GLU A 248 21.65 -25.93 17.02
N PRO A 249 22.83 -25.28 17.01
CA PRO A 249 23.42 -24.72 15.80
C PRO A 249 23.60 -25.78 14.71
N LYS A 250 22.74 -25.73 13.70
CA LYS A 250 22.71 -26.72 12.61
C LYS A 250 22.30 -26.16 11.25
N TYR A 251 21.91 -24.89 11.17
CA TYR A 251 21.44 -24.25 9.95
C TYR A 251 22.51 -23.35 9.33
N THR A 252 22.52 -23.19 8.02
CA THR A 252 23.47 -22.30 7.33
C THR A 252 23.08 -20.83 7.43
N ASP A 253 21.78 -20.54 7.62
CA ASP A 253 21.24 -19.22 7.91
C ASP A 253 19.95 -19.30 8.72
N ILE A 254 19.62 -18.21 9.43
CA ILE A 254 18.40 -18.07 10.23
C ILE A 254 17.91 -16.61 10.22
N SER A 255 16.60 -16.41 10.02
CA SER A 255 15.94 -15.09 10.02
C SER A 255 14.45 -15.23 10.36
N TYR A 256 13.85 -14.21 10.95
CA TYR A 256 12.40 -14.20 11.22
C TYR A 256 11.62 -13.89 9.95
N LEU A 257 10.49 -14.58 9.77
CA LEU A 257 9.51 -14.29 8.72
C LEU A 257 8.36 -13.45 9.27
N ASN A 258 7.87 -13.83 10.45
CA ASN A 258 6.83 -13.14 11.20
C ASN A 258 6.92 -13.56 12.69
N ASN A 259 5.91 -13.23 13.49
CA ASN A 259 5.90 -13.54 14.93
C ASN A 259 5.84 -15.05 15.26
N ASN A 260 5.45 -15.89 14.30
CA ASN A 260 5.24 -17.33 14.50
C ASN A 260 6.31 -18.19 13.80
N LEU A 261 6.90 -17.68 12.72
CA LEU A 261 7.78 -18.44 11.84
C LEU A 261 9.18 -17.84 11.75
N ILE A 262 10.17 -18.73 11.81
CA ILE A 262 11.59 -18.42 11.62
C ILE A 262 12.06 -19.20 10.40
N LYS A 263 12.49 -18.49 9.35
CA LYS A 263 13.17 -19.06 8.19
C LYS A 263 14.52 -19.62 8.61
N VAL A 264 14.78 -20.86 8.21
CA VAL A 264 16.06 -21.55 8.41
C VAL A 264 16.55 -22.10 7.08
N SER A 265 17.87 -22.12 6.88
CA SER A 265 18.48 -22.66 5.65
C SER A 265 19.32 -23.90 5.94
N SER A 266 19.30 -24.85 5.00
CA SER A 266 20.20 -26.01 4.98
C SER A 266 20.79 -26.13 3.58
N GLY A 267 22.07 -25.75 3.44
CA GLY A 267 22.67 -25.53 2.12
C GLY A 267 21.94 -24.43 1.36
N ASP A 268 21.52 -24.74 0.14
CA ASP A 268 20.84 -23.82 -0.78
C ASP A 268 19.31 -23.88 -0.69
N LYS A 269 18.74 -24.62 0.25
CA LYS A 269 17.29 -24.73 0.43
C LYS A 269 16.86 -24.13 1.76
N ARG A 270 15.62 -23.65 1.80
CA ARG A 270 15.00 -22.97 2.93
C ARG A 270 13.78 -23.75 3.41
N GLY A 271 13.63 -23.77 4.73
CA GLY A 271 12.46 -24.26 5.45
C GLY A 271 12.06 -23.24 6.52
N ALA A 272 11.10 -23.60 7.37
CA ALA A 272 10.65 -22.75 8.47
C ALA A 272 10.46 -23.58 9.73
N ILE A 273 10.79 -22.98 10.87
CA ILE A 273 10.53 -23.52 12.21
C ILE A 273 9.64 -22.57 13.02
N ASP A 274 8.98 -23.09 14.04
CA ASP A 274 8.34 -22.25 15.07
C ASP A 274 9.36 -21.74 16.10
N ASN A 275 8.89 -20.93 17.06
CA ASN A 275 9.70 -20.37 18.15
C ASN A 275 10.21 -21.42 19.17
N LYS A 276 9.75 -22.67 19.10
CA LYS A 276 10.24 -23.81 19.90
C LYS A 276 11.23 -24.67 19.12
N GLY A 277 11.46 -24.37 17.85
CA GLY A 277 12.34 -25.13 16.97
C GLY A 277 11.70 -26.31 16.26
N ASN A 278 10.37 -26.45 16.30
CA ASN A 278 9.66 -27.48 15.55
C ASN A 278 9.66 -27.11 14.07
N LEU A 279 9.95 -28.07 13.20
CA LEU A 279 9.93 -27.88 11.75
C LEU A 279 8.47 -27.75 11.27
N ILE A 280 8.17 -26.61 10.65
CA ILE A 280 6.87 -26.28 10.07
C ILE A 280 6.89 -26.51 8.55
N LEU A 281 8.00 -26.14 7.90
CA LEU A 281 8.21 -26.36 6.47
C LEU A 281 9.55 -27.04 6.23
N ASP A 282 9.52 -28.09 5.41
CA ASP A 282 10.71 -28.81 4.95
C ASP A 282 11.61 -27.95 4.04
N PHE A 283 12.86 -28.37 3.88
CA PHE A 283 13.89 -27.69 3.10
C PHE A 283 13.74 -27.93 1.58
N ASN A 284 12.61 -27.53 1.02
CA ASN A 284 12.30 -27.70 -0.41
C ASN A 284 12.44 -26.40 -1.21
N TYR A 285 12.38 -25.25 -0.55
CA TYR A 285 12.20 -23.96 -1.21
C TYR A 285 13.53 -23.26 -1.51
N ASP A 286 13.60 -22.63 -2.68
CA ASP A 286 14.70 -21.74 -3.08
C ASP A 286 14.61 -20.40 -2.36
N SER A 287 13.41 -19.94 -1.99
CA SER A 287 13.23 -18.76 -1.15
C SER A 287 11.95 -18.83 -0.33
N ILE A 288 11.95 -18.14 0.81
CA ILE A 288 10.75 -17.82 1.58
C ILE A 288 10.82 -16.32 1.90
N ILE A 289 9.86 -15.57 1.37
CA ILE A 289 9.84 -14.10 1.35
C ILE A 289 8.65 -13.65 2.21
N PRO A 290 8.89 -12.93 3.33
CA PRO A 290 7.79 -12.39 4.13
C PRO A 290 7.10 -11.24 3.40
N THR A 291 5.80 -11.10 3.61
CA THR A 291 4.96 -10.01 3.10
C THR A 291 4.34 -9.23 4.26
N ASP A 292 3.95 -7.97 4.03
CA ASP A 292 3.50 -7.06 5.09
C ASP A 292 2.15 -7.48 5.71
N ASP A 293 1.37 -8.28 5.00
CA ASP A 293 0.13 -8.94 5.47
C ASP A 293 0.38 -10.10 6.48
N GLY A 294 1.65 -10.39 6.78
CA GLY A 294 2.08 -11.46 7.69
C GLY A 294 2.13 -12.85 7.05
N MET A 295 1.74 -12.99 5.78
CA MET A 295 1.94 -14.20 4.98
C MET A 295 3.38 -14.30 4.49
N CYS A 296 3.70 -15.38 3.76
CA CYS A 296 4.95 -15.45 3.02
C CYS A 296 4.75 -16.07 1.65
N GLN A 297 5.52 -15.59 0.68
CA GLN A 297 5.68 -16.24 -0.62
C GLN A 297 6.76 -17.33 -0.50
N ILE A 298 6.42 -18.54 -0.94
CA ILE A 298 7.36 -19.67 -1.04
C ILE A 298 7.75 -19.85 -2.50
N VAL A 299 9.05 -19.98 -2.78
CA VAL A 299 9.56 -20.10 -4.15
C VAL A 299 10.27 -21.43 -4.33
N GLU A 300 9.91 -22.17 -5.37
CA GLU A 300 10.57 -23.41 -5.78
C GLU A 300 10.66 -23.47 -7.32
N ASN A 301 11.86 -23.69 -7.85
CA ASN A 301 12.14 -23.76 -9.28
C ASN A 301 11.57 -22.56 -10.06
N ASP A 302 11.79 -21.34 -9.57
CA ASP A 302 11.26 -20.08 -10.10
C ASP A 302 9.73 -19.95 -10.13
N HIS A 303 9.01 -20.84 -9.45
CA HIS A 303 7.56 -20.74 -9.26
C HIS A 303 7.22 -20.31 -7.84
N TYR A 304 6.20 -19.47 -7.72
CA TYR A 304 5.70 -18.89 -6.49
C TYR A 304 4.48 -19.68 -5.99
N GLY A 305 4.43 -19.83 -4.67
CA GLY A 305 3.30 -20.27 -3.87
C GLY A 305 3.17 -19.39 -2.62
N VAL A 306 2.22 -19.71 -1.74
CA VAL A 306 1.91 -18.90 -0.57
C VAL A 306 1.71 -19.78 0.65
N ILE A 307 2.20 -19.31 1.78
CA ILE A 307 1.88 -19.81 3.11
C ILE A 307 1.27 -18.69 3.96
N ASP A 308 0.36 -19.05 4.86
CA ASP A 308 -0.14 -18.10 5.86
C ASP A 308 0.88 -17.86 6.99
N SER A 309 0.51 -17.02 7.94
CA SER A 309 1.37 -16.65 9.08
C SER A 309 1.71 -17.81 10.02
N THR A 310 1.04 -18.96 9.90
CA THR A 310 1.30 -20.18 10.68
C THR A 310 2.15 -21.20 9.91
N GLY A 311 2.38 -20.96 8.61
CA GLY A 311 3.11 -21.84 7.71
C GLY A 311 2.22 -22.85 6.99
N LYS A 312 0.90 -22.74 7.13
CA LYS A 312 -0.04 -23.54 6.34
C LYS A 312 0.07 -23.10 4.88
N ILE A 313 0.28 -24.07 3.99
CA ILE A 313 0.33 -23.81 2.56
C ILE A 313 -1.06 -23.46 2.05
N ILE A 314 -1.20 -22.23 1.56
CA ILE A 314 -2.38 -21.72 0.86
C ILE A 314 -2.33 -22.14 -0.61
N ALA A 315 -1.15 -22.00 -1.23
CA ALA A 315 -0.89 -22.49 -2.57
C ALA A 315 0.52 -23.03 -2.70
N GLN A 316 0.66 -24.18 -3.36
CA GLN A 316 1.97 -24.72 -3.72
C GLN A 316 2.65 -23.85 -4.80
N PRO A 317 4.00 -23.86 -4.88
CA PRO A 317 4.73 -23.24 -5.97
C PRO A 317 4.24 -23.70 -7.35
N GLN A 318 3.55 -22.80 -8.06
CA GLN A 318 2.99 -23.09 -9.40
C GLN A 318 2.80 -21.84 -10.27
N PHE A 319 2.91 -20.64 -9.67
CA PHE A 319 2.70 -19.37 -10.37
C PHE A 319 4.04 -18.81 -10.85
N SER A 320 4.10 -18.23 -12.05
CA SER A 320 5.30 -17.51 -12.49
C SER A 320 5.50 -16.20 -11.72
N TRP A 321 4.42 -15.67 -11.13
CA TRP A 321 4.44 -14.49 -10.27
C TRP A 321 3.17 -14.45 -9.41
N ILE A 322 3.28 -13.86 -8.21
CA ILE A 322 2.15 -13.58 -7.33
C ILE A 322 2.35 -12.23 -6.64
N ASP A 323 1.27 -11.48 -6.51
CA ASP A 323 1.21 -10.24 -5.74
C ASP A 323 1.01 -10.50 -4.22
N THR A 324 1.10 -9.45 -3.41
CA THR A 324 0.69 -9.54 -1.99
C THR A 324 -0.84 -9.64 -1.88
N PHE A 325 -1.37 -10.19 -0.78
CA PHE A 325 -2.81 -10.17 -0.57
C PHE A 325 -3.28 -8.77 -0.23
N HIS A 326 -4.24 -8.27 -1.01
CA HIS A 326 -5.00 -7.06 -0.72
C HIS A 326 -6.48 -7.44 -0.66
N GLU A 327 -7.19 -7.01 0.39
CA GLU A 327 -8.62 -7.29 0.56
C GLU A 327 -8.96 -8.81 0.51
N GLY A 328 -8.05 -9.66 1.02
CA GLY A 328 -8.24 -11.12 1.08
C GLY A 328 -8.01 -11.86 -0.24
N LYS A 329 -7.46 -11.21 -1.27
CA LYS A 329 -7.12 -11.81 -2.56
C LYS A 329 -5.73 -11.37 -3.03
N ALA A 330 -5.06 -12.22 -3.80
CA ALA A 330 -3.83 -11.87 -4.50
C ALA A 330 -3.99 -12.12 -6.00
N ILE A 331 -3.33 -11.30 -6.81
CA ILE A 331 -3.22 -11.49 -8.25
C ILE A 331 -2.12 -12.52 -8.49
N VAL A 332 -2.41 -13.54 -9.29
CA VAL A 332 -1.44 -14.55 -9.71
C VAL A 332 -1.25 -14.51 -11.22
N CYS A 333 -0.07 -14.89 -11.67
CA CYS A 333 0.19 -15.14 -13.09
C CYS A 333 0.68 -16.58 -13.28
N SER A 334 0.07 -17.31 -14.22
CA SER A 334 0.53 -18.63 -14.64
C SER A 334 0.45 -18.74 -16.16
N GLN A 335 1.55 -19.17 -16.79
CA GLN A 335 1.64 -19.31 -18.25
C GLN A 335 1.26 -18.04 -19.03
N GLY A 336 1.52 -16.86 -18.45
CA GLY A 336 1.19 -15.57 -19.05
C GLY A 336 -0.28 -15.15 -18.93
N GLN A 337 -1.10 -15.91 -18.20
CA GLN A 337 -2.48 -15.55 -17.89
C GLN A 337 -2.60 -15.12 -16.43
N TYR A 338 -3.35 -14.03 -16.20
CA TYR A 338 -3.63 -13.56 -14.85
C TYR A 338 -4.86 -14.27 -14.26
N GLY A 339 -4.82 -14.48 -12.96
CA GLY A 339 -5.91 -15.02 -12.15
C GLY A 339 -5.91 -14.41 -10.75
N PHE A 340 -6.85 -14.87 -9.94
CA PHE A 340 -7.02 -14.44 -8.56
C PHE A 340 -7.01 -15.63 -7.63
N ILE A 341 -6.30 -15.51 -6.51
CA ILE A 341 -6.31 -16.50 -5.44
C ILE A 341 -6.81 -15.87 -4.15
N ASN A 342 -7.72 -16.54 -3.45
CA ASN A 342 -8.18 -16.10 -2.12
C ASN A 342 -7.34 -16.71 -0.99
N THR A 343 -7.57 -16.27 0.24
CA THR A 343 -6.84 -16.75 1.43
C THR A 343 -7.07 -18.22 1.76
N ASN A 344 -8.03 -18.89 1.12
CA ASN A 344 -8.24 -20.34 1.22
C ASN A 344 -7.49 -21.13 0.14
N GLY A 345 -6.84 -20.45 -0.81
CA GLY A 345 -6.11 -21.07 -1.92
C GLY A 345 -6.98 -21.36 -3.14
N GLU A 346 -8.23 -20.89 -3.17
CA GLU A 346 -9.13 -21.09 -4.29
C GLU A 346 -8.74 -20.15 -5.42
N LEU A 347 -8.47 -20.74 -6.59
CA LEU A 347 -7.94 -20.06 -7.77
C LEU A 347 -9.03 -19.84 -8.82
N THR A 348 -9.08 -18.63 -9.38
CA THR A 348 -9.90 -18.28 -10.56
C THR A 348 -9.00 -17.77 -11.68
N ASN A 349 -9.02 -18.42 -12.85
CA ASN A 349 -8.18 -18.09 -14.01
C ASN A 349 -9.04 -17.69 -15.21
N GLU A 350 -9.33 -16.39 -15.36
CA GLU A 350 -10.16 -15.89 -16.47
C GLU A 350 -9.71 -14.53 -17.04
N SER A 351 -8.55 -14.00 -16.63
CA SER A 351 -8.18 -12.65 -17.08
C SER A 351 -7.90 -12.61 -18.57
N GLN A 352 -8.71 -11.83 -19.28
CA GLN A 352 -8.57 -11.51 -20.69
C GLN A 352 -7.72 -10.24 -20.95
N PHE A 353 -7.07 -9.73 -19.91
CA PHE A 353 -6.34 -8.46 -19.91
C PHE A 353 -4.84 -8.71 -20.03
N ASP A 354 -4.15 -7.78 -20.68
CA ASP A 354 -2.69 -7.83 -20.86
C ASP A 354 -1.97 -7.57 -19.54
N LYS A 355 -2.56 -6.76 -18.65
CA LYS A 355 -2.11 -6.52 -17.27
C LYS A 355 -3.30 -6.31 -16.33
N VAL A 356 -3.10 -6.71 -15.07
CA VAL A 356 -3.98 -6.43 -13.94
C VAL A 356 -3.16 -5.76 -12.84
N TYR A 357 -3.63 -4.63 -12.32
CA TYR A 357 -2.99 -3.87 -11.25
C TYR A 357 -3.63 -4.19 -9.90
N ALA A 358 -2.98 -3.82 -8.80
CA ALA A 358 -3.46 -4.08 -7.44
C ALA A 358 -4.89 -3.55 -7.21
N PHE A 359 -5.64 -4.23 -6.34
CA PHE A 359 -6.96 -3.79 -5.92
C PHE A 359 -6.86 -2.58 -5.01
N LYS A 360 -7.67 -1.56 -5.29
CA LYS A 360 -7.94 -0.40 -4.45
C LYS A 360 -9.44 -0.16 -4.41
N GLU A 361 -10.01 -0.13 -3.21
CA GLU A 361 -11.44 0.05 -2.94
C GLU A 361 -12.34 -0.96 -3.68
N GLY A 362 -11.94 -2.24 -3.69
CA GLY A 362 -12.67 -3.31 -4.37
C GLY A 362 -12.60 -3.31 -5.90
N MET A 363 -11.79 -2.42 -6.49
CA MET A 363 -11.61 -2.27 -7.93
C MET A 363 -10.13 -2.42 -8.31
N ALA A 364 -9.85 -3.11 -9.41
CA ALA A 364 -8.52 -3.17 -9.99
C ALA A 364 -8.52 -2.56 -11.39
N LYS A 365 -7.55 -1.68 -11.64
CA LYS A 365 -7.26 -1.20 -13.00
C LYS A 365 -6.75 -2.36 -13.84
N VAL A 366 -7.17 -2.42 -15.11
CA VAL A 366 -6.73 -3.44 -16.07
C VAL A 366 -6.35 -2.80 -17.40
N GLU A 367 -5.38 -3.38 -18.10
CA GLU A 367 -4.91 -2.92 -19.41
C GLU A 367 -5.26 -3.95 -20.49
N LYS A 368 -5.80 -3.50 -21.62
CA LYS A 368 -6.01 -4.33 -22.81
C LYS A 368 -5.75 -3.52 -24.07
N GLY A 369 -4.74 -3.88 -24.85
CA GLY A 369 -4.37 -3.15 -26.06
C GLY A 369 -3.87 -1.72 -25.79
N GLY A 370 -3.28 -1.47 -24.61
CA GLY A 370 -2.75 -0.17 -24.23
C GLY A 370 -3.79 0.83 -23.70
N ILE A 371 -5.06 0.43 -23.60
CA ILE A 371 -6.13 1.21 -22.98
C ILE A 371 -6.60 0.54 -21.68
N TYR A 372 -7.15 1.34 -20.78
CA TYR A 372 -7.45 0.98 -19.41
C TYR A 372 -8.95 0.86 -19.16
N GLY A 373 -9.31 -0.13 -18.34
CA GLY A 373 -10.64 -0.36 -17.79
C GLY A 373 -10.52 -0.81 -16.32
N PHE A 374 -11.60 -1.33 -15.76
CA PHE A 374 -11.63 -1.76 -14.36
C PHE A 374 -12.44 -3.03 -14.13
N ILE A 375 -11.92 -3.90 -13.28
CA ILE A 375 -12.57 -5.12 -12.80
C ILE A 375 -12.89 -4.99 -11.30
N ASN A 376 -13.88 -5.74 -10.82
CA ASN A 376 -14.16 -5.85 -9.39
C ASN A 376 -13.29 -6.94 -8.73
N SER A 377 -13.42 -7.09 -7.41
CA SER A 377 -12.74 -8.13 -6.62
C SER A 377 -13.06 -9.56 -7.08
N LYS A 378 -14.18 -9.82 -7.77
CA LYS A 378 -14.54 -11.13 -8.35
C LYS A 378 -13.83 -11.40 -9.69
N GLY A 379 -13.15 -10.40 -10.25
CA GLY A 379 -12.55 -10.46 -11.57
C GLY A 379 -13.52 -10.09 -12.71
N ASP A 380 -14.77 -9.74 -12.39
CA ASP A 380 -15.74 -9.31 -13.39
C ASP A 380 -15.36 -7.94 -13.94
N LEU A 381 -15.42 -7.80 -15.26
CA LEU A 381 -15.30 -6.50 -15.93
C LEU A 381 -16.45 -5.57 -15.52
N VAL A 382 -16.12 -4.46 -14.88
CA VAL A 382 -17.08 -3.44 -14.44
C VAL A 382 -17.11 -2.29 -15.43
N ILE A 383 -15.93 -1.85 -15.87
CA ILE A 383 -15.75 -0.74 -16.80
C ILE A 383 -14.87 -1.22 -17.94
N ASP A 384 -15.42 -1.26 -19.15
CA ASP A 384 -14.70 -1.72 -20.34
C ASP A 384 -13.41 -0.90 -20.55
N PRO A 385 -12.33 -1.51 -21.10
CA PRO A 385 -11.14 -0.76 -21.47
C PRO A 385 -11.47 0.28 -22.55
N VAL A 386 -11.52 1.55 -22.16
CA VAL A 386 -11.86 2.69 -23.03
C VAL A 386 -11.00 3.93 -22.74
N PHE A 387 -10.21 3.92 -21.66
CA PHE A 387 -9.43 5.08 -21.24
C PHE A 387 -7.99 5.00 -21.74
N GLU A 388 -7.44 6.12 -22.19
CA GLU A 388 -6.03 6.25 -22.56
C GLU A 388 -5.10 6.18 -21.34
N ASP A 389 -5.63 6.58 -20.17
CA ASP A 389 -4.93 6.52 -18.88
C ASP A 389 -5.95 6.53 -17.73
N ALA A 390 -5.56 6.00 -16.57
CA ALA A 390 -6.41 5.93 -15.39
C ALA A 390 -5.59 5.86 -14.10
N SER A 391 -6.01 6.62 -13.08
CA SER A 391 -5.57 6.42 -11.70
C SER A 391 -6.24 5.18 -11.09
N ASP A 392 -5.74 4.73 -9.96
CA ASP A 392 -6.49 3.82 -9.10
C ASP A 392 -7.70 4.56 -8.48
N PHE A 393 -8.67 3.81 -7.99
CA PHE A 393 -9.79 4.38 -7.23
C PHE A 393 -9.31 4.86 -5.86
N ASN A 394 -9.74 6.06 -5.49
CA ASN A 394 -9.63 6.59 -4.13
C ASN A 394 -10.88 7.44 -3.82
N GLU A 395 -11.43 7.27 -2.62
CA GLU A 395 -12.71 7.86 -2.21
C GLU A 395 -13.88 7.50 -3.14
N GLY A 396 -13.77 6.35 -3.80
CA GLY A 396 -14.71 5.81 -4.79
C GLY A 396 -14.73 6.54 -6.13
N TYR A 397 -13.72 7.38 -6.42
CA TYR A 397 -13.54 8.02 -7.73
C TYR A 397 -12.17 7.70 -8.32
N ALA A 398 -12.10 7.64 -9.65
CA ALA A 398 -10.85 7.52 -10.38
C ALA A 398 -10.71 8.68 -11.37
N ALA A 399 -9.51 9.27 -11.44
CA ALA A 399 -9.15 10.19 -12.52
C ALA A 399 -8.91 9.35 -13.78
N VAL A 400 -9.60 9.67 -14.87
CA VAL A 400 -9.49 8.93 -16.13
C VAL A 400 -9.30 9.87 -17.30
N LYS A 401 -8.53 9.42 -18.28
CA LYS A 401 -8.19 10.16 -19.47
C LYS A 401 -8.87 9.53 -20.67
N GLU A 402 -9.72 10.28 -21.35
CA GLU A 402 -10.48 9.81 -22.51
C GLU A 402 -10.26 10.76 -23.69
N ASN A 403 -10.32 10.23 -24.91
CA ASN A 403 -10.42 11.06 -26.10
C ASN A 403 -11.85 11.59 -26.26
N THR A 404 -12.05 12.89 -26.06
CA THR A 404 -13.36 13.55 -26.11
C THR A 404 -13.80 13.96 -27.52
N GLU A 405 -13.24 13.34 -28.56
CA GLU A 405 -13.45 13.75 -29.95
C GLU A 405 -14.93 13.78 -30.38
N SER A 406 -15.22 14.75 -31.26
CA SER A 406 -16.35 14.71 -32.20
C SER A 406 -15.89 13.90 -33.41
N SER A 407 -16.76 13.06 -33.98
CA SER A 407 -16.54 12.11 -35.10
C SER A 407 -15.96 12.68 -36.41
N SER A 408 -15.44 13.92 -36.42
CA SER A 408 -14.87 14.65 -37.55
C SER A 408 -13.35 14.84 -37.45
N VAL A 409 -12.68 14.35 -36.41
CA VAL A 409 -11.22 14.53 -36.17
C VAL A 409 -10.43 13.20 -36.26
N ASP A 410 -11.12 12.05 -36.23
CA ASP A 410 -10.53 10.70 -36.29
C ASP A 410 -9.56 10.51 -37.47
N ASP A 411 -9.90 11.09 -38.62
CA ASP A 411 -9.15 10.97 -39.88
C ASP A 411 -7.94 11.94 -40.00
N SER A 412 -7.63 12.74 -38.96
CA SER A 412 -6.50 13.66 -39.01
C SER A 412 -5.16 12.98 -38.69
N ASP A 413 -4.15 13.17 -39.53
CA ASP A 413 -2.76 12.72 -39.28
C ASP A 413 -2.00 13.65 -38.30
N ASP A 414 -2.65 14.70 -37.81
CA ASP A 414 -2.05 15.69 -36.92
C ASP A 414 -2.12 15.23 -35.45
N SER A 415 -1.01 14.65 -34.99
CA SER A 415 -0.85 14.17 -33.62
C SER A 415 -0.96 15.28 -32.55
N GLU A 416 -0.72 16.55 -32.88
CA GLU A 416 -0.87 17.67 -31.93
C GLU A 416 -2.34 18.09 -31.79
N LEU A 417 -3.12 18.02 -32.88
CA LEU A 417 -4.57 18.23 -32.87
C LEU A 417 -5.30 17.15 -32.06
N LYS A 418 -4.91 15.88 -32.20
CA LYS A 418 -5.49 14.76 -31.42
C LYS A 418 -5.24 14.92 -29.93
N LYS A 419 -4.02 15.34 -29.51
CA LYS A 419 -3.69 15.62 -28.11
C LYS A 419 -4.57 16.69 -27.46
N LYS A 420 -5.21 17.57 -28.25
CA LYS A 420 -6.10 18.62 -27.73
C LYS A 420 -7.42 18.07 -27.18
N TYR A 421 -7.88 16.91 -27.66
CA TYR A 421 -9.14 16.29 -27.25
C TYR A 421 -8.97 15.18 -26.22
N ILE A 422 -7.74 14.79 -25.92
CA ILE A 422 -7.48 13.85 -24.83
C ILE A 422 -7.48 14.64 -23.51
N LYS A 423 -8.53 14.46 -22.73
CA LYS A 423 -8.76 15.21 -21.49
C LYS A 423 -8.96 14.28 -20.31
N TRP A 424 -8.57 14.75 -19.14
CA TRP A 424 -8.85 14.10 -17.88
C TRP A 424 -10.21 14.53 -17.34
N GLY A 425 -10.92 13.57 -16.76
CA GLY A 425 -12.16 13.71 -15.99
C GLY A 425 -12.15 12.74 -14.82
N TYR A 426 -13.28 12.60 -14.15
CA TYR A 426 -13.44 11.68 -13.03
C TYR A 426 -14.66 10.81 -13.21
N ILE A 427 -14.54 9.53 -12.87
CA ILE A 427 -15.62 8.56 -12.88
C ILE A 427 -15.84 7.98 -11.49
N ASP A 428 -17.07 7.57 -11.21
CA ASP A 428 -17.38 6.70 -10.06
C ASP A 428 -17.07 5.22 -10.38
N ARG A 429 -17.22 4.33 -9.39
CA ARG A 429 -16.97 2.89 -9.58
C ARG A 429 -18.02 2.18 -10.45
N LEU A 430 -19.04 2.88 -10.94
CA LEU A 430 -19.97 2.38 -11.96
C LEU A 430 -19.52 2.77 -13.38
N GLY A 431 -18.46 3.59 -13.50
CA GLY A 431 -18.02 4.19 -14.76
C GLY A 431 -18.84 5.41 -15.17
N SER A 432 -19.71 5.92 -14.30
CA SER A 432 -20.47 7.14 -14.57
C SER A 432 -19.56 8.34 -14.41
N THR A 433 -19.61 9.27 -15.37
CA THR A 433 -18.86 10.53 -15.27
C THR A 433 -19.33 11.33 -14.04
N PHE A 434 -18.42 11.49 -13.08
CA PHE A 434 -18.57 12.40 -11.94
C PHE A 434 -18.15 13.82 -12.31
N ILE A 435 -16.98 13.99 -12.95
CA ILE A 435 -16.53 15.29 -13.45
C ILE A 435 -16.17 15.15 -14.92
N THR A 436 -16.71 16.05 -15.73
CA THR A 436 -16.51 16.06 -17.19
C THR A 436 -15.05 16.21 -17.58
N TYR A 437 -14.69 15.60 -18.71
CA TYR A 437 -13.36 15.59 -19.30
C TYR A 437 -12.94 16.97 -19.84
N ASP A 438 -12.36 17.80 -18.99
CA ASP A 438 -11.96 19.18 -19.34
C ASP A 438 -10.59 19.58 -18.79
N PHE A 439 -9.82 18.61 -18.26
CA PHE A 439 -8.51 18.87 -17.67
C PHE A 439 -7.36 18.35 -18.54
N GLU A 440 -6.23 19.02 -18.48
CA GLU A 440 -4.97 18.61 -19.12
C GLU A 440 -4.24 17.52 -18.29
N SER A 441 -4.41 17.56 -16.98
CA SER A 441 -3.91 16.59 -15.99
C SER A 441 -4.81 16.61 -14.76
N ALA A 442 -4.91 15.48 -14.06
CA ALA A 442 -5.75 15.32 -12.87
C ALA A 442 -5.12 14.30 -11.93
N SER A 443 -5.06 14.60 -10.63
CA SER A 443 -4.67 13.65 -9.60
C SER A 443 -5.88 12.92 -9.00
N CYS A 444 -5.67 11.79 -8.31
CA CYS A 444 -6.76 11.15 -7.57
C CYS A 444 -7.25 12.06 -6.43
N PHE A 445 -8.50 11.83 -6.02
CA PHE A 445 -9.06 12.42 -4.80
C PHE A 445 -8.32 11.88 -3.58
N ASN A 446 -8.16 12.70 -2.54
CA ASN A 446 -7.75 12.29 -1.21
C ASN A 446 -8.27 13.32 -0.19
N GLU A 447 -8.89 12.85 0.88
CA GLU A 447 -9.66 13.60 1.88
C GLU A 447 -10.64 14.63 1.29
N GLY A 448 -11.25 14.31 0.14
CA GLY A 448 -12.22 15.14 -0.57
C GLY A 448 -11.61 16.22 -1.45
N TYR A 449 -10.29 16.20 -1.68
CA TYR A 449 -9.59 17.15 -2.54
C TYR A 449 -8.78 16.46 -3.62
N CYS A 450 -8.69 17.07 -4.78
CA CYS A 450 -7.69 16.74 -5.79
C CYS A 450 -7.19 18.00 -6.51
N LEU A 451 -6.08 17.84 -7.23
CA LEU A 451 -5.54 18.86 -8.11
C LEU A 451 -5.79 18.48 -9.57
N ALA A 452 -6.13 19.48 -10.37
CA ALA A 452 -6.23 19.35 -11.81
C ALA A 452 -5.63 20.55 -12.54
N ILE A 453 -5.13 20.32 -13.74
CA ILE A 453 -4.61 21.38 -14.61
C ILE A 453 -5.67 21.72 -15.65
N LYS A 454 -6.02 23.00 -15.73
CA LYS A 454 -6.87 23.56 -16.78
C LYS A 454 -6.28 24.86 -17.26
N ASP A 455 -6.11 24.99 -18.57
CA ASP A 455 -5.50 26.15 -19.23
C ASP A 455 -4.07 26.44 -18.68
N GLY A 456 -3.28 25.39 -18.46
CA GLY A 456 -1.94 25.47 -17.86
C GLY A 456 -1.89 25.97 -16.41
N LYS A 457 -3.02 25.97 -15.71
CA LYS A 457 -3.14 26.45 -14.33
C LYS A 457 -3.67 25.38 -13.39
N CYS A 458 -3.21 25.43 -12.15
CA CYS A 458 -3.65 24.56 -11.08
C CYS A 458 -5.05 24.94 -10.60
N ASN A 459 -5.89 23.93 -10.44
CA ASN A 459 -7.24 24.02 -9.90
C ASN A 459 -7.34 23.02 -8.74
N ILE A 460 -7.98 23.43 -7.65
CA ILE A 460 -8.41 22.52 -6.59
C ILE A 460 -9.86 22.16 -6.86
N ILE A 461 -10.13 20.86 -6.85
CA ILE A 461 -11.49 20.34 -6.86
C ILE A 461 -11.77 19.81 -5.46
N LYS A 462 -12.94 20.19 -4.92
CA LYS A 462 -13.41 19.72 -3.61
C LYS A 462 -14.72 18.95 -3.77
N ASN A 463 -14.75 17.73 -3.26
CA ASN A 463 -15.94 16.96 -3.01
C ASN A 463 -16.39 17.17 -1.55
N PRO A 464 -17.51 17.88 -1.28
CA PRO A 464 -18.03 18.11 0.06
C PRO A 464 -18.83 16.92 0.60
N ASP A 465 -19.14 15.91 -0.21
CA ASP A 465 -19.92 14.73 0.20
C ASP A 465 -19.02 13.67 0.87
N ILE A 466 -18.09 14.14 1.71
CA ILE A 466 -17.23 13.32 2.57
C ILE A 466 -17.48 13.70 4.02
N LYS A 467 -17.67 12.69 4.87
CA LYS A 467 -17.76 12.86 6.32
C LYS A 467 -16.58 12.21 7.01
N SER A 468 -15.66 13.02 7.48
CA SER A 468 -14.59 12.61 8.37
C SER A 468 -15.07 12.63 9.83
N ILE A 469 -14.90 11.52 10.52
CA ILE A 469 -15.17 11.36 11.95
C ILE A 469 -13.87 11.63 12.71
N PRO A 470 -13.88 12.48 13.76
CA PRO A 470 -12.66 12.88 14.46
C PRO A 470 -11.81 11.71 14.99
N ASN A 471 -10.49 11.91 14.94
CA ASN A 471 -9.50 10.91 15.37
C ASN A 471 -9.77 10.42 16.80
N THR A 472 -9.84 9.10 16.95
CA THR A 472 -10.00 8.46 18.26
C THR A 472 -8.72 7.73 18.66
N VAL A 473 -8.41 7.67 19.95
CA VAL A 473 -7.24 6.94 20.45
C VAL A 473 -7.67 5.64 21.12
N ILE A 474 -6.96 4.54 20.86
CA ILE A 474 -7.24 3.22 21.42
C ILE A 474 -6.00 2.66 22.11
N LYS A 475 -6.21 1.92 23.21
CA LYS A 475 -5.14 1.20 23.94
C LYS A 475 -5.13 -0.30 23.66
N ASN A 476 -6.30 -0.86 23.35
CA ASN A 476 -6.43 -2.28 23.06
C ASN A 476 -6.23 -2.49 21.55
N PRO A 477 -5.13 -3.14 21.10
CA PRO A 477 -4.91 -3.43 19.68
C PRO A 477 -5.92 -4.44 19.12
N PHE A 478 -6.68 -5.14 19.97
CA PHE A 478 -7.74 -6.06 19.57
C PHE A 478 -9.14 -5.43 19.67
N LYS A 479 -9.24 -4.11 19.60
CA LYS A 479 -10.54 -3.43 19.63
C LYS A 479 -11.33 -3.74 18.34
N THR A 480 -12.62 -4.04 18.49
CA THR A 480 -13.57 -4.16 17.39
C THR A 480 -14.27 -2.82 17.13
N TRP A 481 -14.76 -2.63 15.91
CA TRP A 481 -15.52 -1.45 15.51
C TRP A 481 -16.90 -1.84 14.99
N ASN A 482 -17.94 -1.07 15.32
CA ASN A 482 -19.30 -1.32 14.85
C ASN A 482 -19.73 -0.18 13.93
N ILE A 483 -20.02 -0.49 12.67
CA ILE A 483 -20.66 0.41 11.72
C ILE A 483 -22.17 0.18 11.82
N LYS A 484 -22.86 1.11 12.46
CA LYS A 484 -24.32 1.07 12.61
C LYS A 484 -25.01 1.94 11.56
N PHE A 485 -25.85 1.32 10.75
CA PHE A 485 -26.67 1.97 9.74
C PHE A 485 -28.00 2.42 10.34
N SER A 486 -28.60 3.46 9.77
CA SER A 486 -29.90 4.00 10.22
C SER A 486 -31.07 3.10 9.86
N LYS A 487 -30.86 2.17 8.93
CA LYS A 487 -31.81 1.17 8.46
C LYS A 487 -31.07 -0.16 8.24
N ALA A 488 -31.83 -1.25 8.24
CA ALA A 488 -31.29 -2.57 7.90
C ALA A 488 -30.80 -2.59 6.45
N ILE A 489 -29.66 -3.23 6.24
CA ILE A 489 -29.03 -3.45 4.94
C ILE A 489 -29.79 -4.56 4.20
N ASP A 490 -29.97 -4.41 2.89
CA ASP A 490 -30.56 -5.43 2.03
C ASP A 490 -29.60 -6.62 1.82
N GLY A 491 -29.74 -7.64 2.67
CA GLY A 491 -29.03 -8.92 2.56
C GLY A 491 -29.59 -9.87 1.50
N LYS A 492 -30.39 -9.42 0.52
CA LYS A 492 -30.91 -10.30 -0.55
C LYS A 492 -30.05 -10.35 -1.81
N GLN A 493 -29.02 -9.51 -1.91
CA GLN A 493 -27.98 -9.68 -2.94
C GLN A 493 -26.85 -10.63 -2.52
N THR A 494 -26.90 -11.17 -1.30
CA THR A 494 -25.83 -11.95 -0.65
C THR A 494 -26.14 -13.45 -0.52
N LEU A 495 -27.05 -14.02 -1.31
CA LEU A 495 -27.38 -15.46 -1.24
C LEU A 495 -27.35 -16.12 -2.62
N SER A 496 -26.20 -16.69 -2.97
CA SER A 496 -26.14 -17.87 -3.84
C SER A 496 -25.66 -19.07 -3.03
N ASN A 497 -26.42 -19.51 -2.03
CA ASN A 497 -26.61 -20.92 -1.71
C ASN A 497 -27.75 -21.09 -0.69
N LYS A 498 -28.59 -22.09 -0.95
CA LYS A 498 -29.76 -22.45 -0.16
C LYS A 498 -29.32 -23.06 1.17
N ASP A 499 -29.22 -22.26 2.23
CA ASP A 499 -29.40 -22.73 3.61
C ASP A 499 -29.64 -21.51 4.53
N ASP A 500 -30.89 -21.30 4.94
CA ASP A 500 -31.41 -20.14 5.70
C ASP A 500 -30.96 -20.11 7.19
N THR A 501 -29.75 -20.58 7.53
CA THR A 501 -29.33 -20.72 8.95
C THR A 501 -27.98 -20.10 9.33
N VAL A 502 -27.26 -19.43 8.41
CA VAL A 502 -25.96 -18.83 8.72
C VAL A 502 -26.04 -17.30 8.58
N LEU A 503 -26.12 -16.60 9.72
CA LEU A 503 -26.06 -15.13 9.84
C LEU A 503 -24.62 -14.56 9.74
N ASN A 504 -23.63 -15.40 9.44
CA ASN A 504 -22.21 -15.07 9.63
C ASN A 504 -21.39 -14.89 8.34
N ASP A 505 -21.92 -15.24 7.16
CA ASP A 505 -21.17 -15.07 5.91
C ASP A 505 -21.56 -13.72 5.29
N ILE A 506 -20.74 -12.69 5.56
CA ILE A 506 -20.81 -11.43 4.81
C ILE A 506 -20.34 -11.72 3.38
N ASP A 507 -21.13 -11.37 2.37
CA ASP A 507 -20.66 -11.37 0.99
C ASP A 507 -19.46 -10.41 0.89
N MET A 508 -18.29 -10.95 0.50
CA MET A 508 -17.06 -10.18 0.35
C MET A 508 -17.22 -8.93 -0.53
N THR A 509 -18.23 -8.89 -1.41
CA THR A 509 -18.52 -7.69 -2.21
C THR A 509 -19.17 -6.53 -1.46
N MET A 510 -19.74 -6.76 -0.27
CA MET A 510 -20.18 -5.65 0.60
C MET A 510 -19.00 -5.02 1.34
N THR A 511 -17.99 -5.82 1.68
CA THR A 511 -16.76 -5.35 2.33
C THR A 511 -15.81 -4.65 1.36
N ASP A 512 -16.00 -4.80 0.05
CA ASP A 512 -15.36 -3.96 -0.98
C ASP A 512 -15.72 -2.45 -0.83
N ASN A 513 -16.72 -2.11 0.00
CA ASN A 513 -17.05 -0.73 0.35
C ASN A 513 -16.49 -0.29 1.70
N ILE A 514 -15.87 -1.19 2.47
CA ILE A 514 -15.36 -0.92 3.81
C ILE A 514 -13.90 -1.33 3.87
N SER A 515 -12.99 -0.35 3.90
CA SER A 515 -11.57 -0.60 4.06
C SER A 515 -11.06 -0.15 5.42
N VAL A 516 -9.96 -0.76 5.86
CA VAL A 516 -9.17 -0.27 6.99
C VAL A 516 -7.73 -0.21 6.50
N THR A 517 -7.15 0.98 6.43
CA THR A 517 -5.78 1.19 5.97
C THR A 517 -4.93 1.84 7.05
N ASP A 518 -3.62 1.59 7.06
CA ASP A 518 -2.68 2.32 7.92
C ASP A 518 -2.30 3.70 7.33
N SER A 519 -1.38 4.40 8.00
CA SER A 519 -0.92 5.74 7.57
C SER A 519 -0.18 5.75 6.24
N SER A 520 0.28 4.59 5.75
CA SER A 520 0.90 4.46 4.43
C SER A 520 -0.12 4.14 3.31
N GLY A 521 -1.38 3.90 3.68
CA GLY A 521 -2.43 3.47 2.76
C GLY A 521 -2.43 1.95 2.50
N GLU A 522 -1.67 1.18 3.28
CA GLU A 522 -1.66 -0.27 3.21
C GLU A 522 -2.83 -0.86 4.02
N TYR A 523 -3.41 -1.95 3.51
CA TYR A 523 -4.61 -2.53 4.10
C TYR A 523 -4.31 -3.33 5.35
N ALA A 524 -5.05 -3.07 6.43
CA ALA A 524 -5.11 -3.93 7.59
C ALA A 524 -5.95 -5.17 7.26
N ASN A 525 -5.42 -6.35 7.56
CA ASN A 525 -6.12 -7.63 7.37
C ASN A 525 -7.22 -7.85 8.43
N VAL A 526 -8.31 -7.07 8.33
CA VAL A 526 -9.50 -7.16 9.18
C VAL A 526 -10.49 -8.19 8.65
N SER A 527 -11.42 -8.63 9.50
CA SER A 527 -12.56 -9.46 9.07
C SER A 527 -13.88 -8.82 9.49
N PHE A 528 -14.97 -9.17 8.81
CA PHE A 528 -16.26 -8.54 9.02
C PHE A 528 -17.33 -9.56 9.43
N THR A 529 -18.18 -9.21 10.39
CA THR A 529 -19.32 -10.04 10.85
C THR A 529 -20.56 -9.19 11.09
N PHE A 530 -21.77 -9.73 10.93
CA PHE A 530 -22.99 -9.02 11.32
C PHE A 530 -23.29 -9.21 12.80
N GLU A 531 -23.50 -8.10 13.53
CA GLU A 531 -24.12 -8.15 14.86
C GLU A 531 -25.65 -8.15 14.75
N SER A 532 -26.18 -7.39 13.78
CA SER A 532 -27.60 -7.30 13.43
C SER A 532 -27.75 -6.86 11.97
N PRO A 533 -28.96 -6.94 11.36
CA PRO A 533 -29.18 -6.54 9.97
C PRO A 533 -28.82 -5.08 9.63
N ASP A 534 -28.65 -4.23 10.63
CA ASP A 534 -28.26 -2.82 10.52
C ASP A 534 -26.86 -2.54 11.10
N THR A 535 -26.09 -3.55 11.51
CA THR A 535 -24.79 -3.35 12.15
C THR A 535 -23.73 -4.35 11.66
N ILE A 536 -22.70 -3.81 11.01
CA ILE A 536 -21.48 -4.56 10.64
C ILE A 536 -20.42 -4.35 11.71
N VAL A 537 -19.78 -5.43 12.13
CA VAL A 537 -18.63 -5.43 13.05
C VAL A 537 -17.36 -5.65 12.25
N ILE A 538 -16.39 -4.77 12.43
CA ILE A 538 -15.01 -4.92 11.97
C ILE A 538 -14.21 -5.55 13.10
N ASN A 539 -13.73 -6.76 12.86
CA ASN A 539 -12.83 -7.49 13.74
C ASN A 539 -11.37 -7.15 13.38
N PRO A 540 -10.51 -6.93 14.39
CA PRO A 540 -9.12 -6.54 14.16
C PRO A 540 -8.32 -7.64 13.45
N PRO A 541 -7.12 -7.33 12.94
CA PRO A 541 -6.19 -8.35 12.50
C PRO A 541 -5.91 -9.39 13.58
N SER A 542 -5.55 -10.61 13.20
CA SER A 542 -5.29 -11.71 14.15
C SER A 542 -4.19 -11.38 15.16
N ASN A 543 -3.24 -10.53 14.77
CA ASN A 543 -2.14 -10.05 15.62
C ASN A 543 -2.48 -8.74 16.35
N GLY A 544 -3.69 -8.21 16.17
CA GLY A 544 -4.09 -6.88 16.60
C GLY A 544 -3.57 -5.78 15.65
N TYR A 545 -4.09 -4.56 15.83
CA TYR A 545 -3.55 -3.37 15.20
C TYR A 545 -2.16 -3.03 15.78
N THR A 546 -1.26 -2.52 14.94
CA THR A 546 0.12 -2.21 15.32
C THR A 546 0.17 -1.01 16.30
N PRO A 547 0.81 -1.14 17.47
CA PRO A 547 1.03 0.00 18.38
C PRO A 547 1.86 1.11 17.74
N GLY A 548 1.50 2.37 18.04
CA GLY A 548 2.14 3.56 17.47
C GLY A 548 1.57 3.98 16.10
N GLU A 549 0.85 3.08 15.43
CA GLU A 549 0.31 3.28 14.09
C GLU A 549 -1.05 4.02 14.12
N THR A 550 -1.37 4.69 13.02
CA THR A 550 -2.69 5.28 12.79
C THR A 550 -3.38 4.54 11.65
N TYR A 551 -4.65 4.20 11.86
CA TYR A 551 -5.48 3.55 10.85
C TYR A 551 -6.67 4.41 10.48
N THR A 552 -7.17 4.27 9.26
CA THR A 552 -8.39 4.91 8.76
C THR A 552 -9.37 3.85 8.31
N ILE A 553 -10.61 3.91 8.82
CA ILE A 553 -11.75 3.13 8.35
C ILE A 553 -12.49 3.97 7.32
N THR A 554 -12.64 3.47 6.10
CA THR A 554 -13.38 4.17 5.03
C THR A 554 -14.60 3.36 4.64
N VAL A 555 -15.76 4.01 4.53
CA VAL A 555 -17.04 3.43 4.11
C VAL A 555 -17.53 4.18 2.88
N LEU A 556 -17.66 3.46 1.77
CA LEU A 556 -18.05 3.98 0.46
C LEU A 556 -19.50 3.66 0.14
N SER A 557 -20.16 4.57 -0.58
CA SER A 557 -21.55 4.45 -1.03
C SER A 557 -21.70 4.26 -2.56
N ASN A 558 -20.59 4.37 -3.30
CA ASN A 558 -20.54 4.61 -4.73
C ASN A 558 -19.96 3.40 -5.49
N GLY A 559 -20.76 2.36 -5.69
CA GLY A 559 -20.38 1.22 -6.53
C GLY A 559 -21.51 0.32 -7.00
N LYS A 560 -21.15 -0.77 -7.68
CA LYS A 560 -22.10 -1.76 -8.22
C LYS A 560 -22.71 -2.65 -7.12
N TYR A 561 -22.02 -2.78 -5.99
CA TYR A 561 -22.39 -3.60 -4.83
C TYR A 561 -22.69 -2.72 -3.60
N ASN A 562 -23.48 -1.67 -3.77
CA ASN A 562 -23.72 -0.70 -2.69
C ASN A 562 -24.32 -1.35 -1.44
N ILE A 563 -23.86 -0.89 -0.29
CA ILE A 563 -24.63 -0.99 0.94
C ILE A 563 -25.91 -0.16 0.73
N GLN A 564 -27.02 -0.85 0.53
CA GLN A 564 -28.33 -0.24 0.34
C GLN A 564 -29.31 -0.81 1.37
N ASP A 565 -30.33 -0.04 1.70
CA ASP A 565 -31.45 -0.58 2.48
C ASP A 565 -32.39 -1.42 1.59
N MET A 566 -33.37 -2.07 2.23
CA MET A 566 -34.40 -2.88 1.55
C MET A 566 -35.26 -2.09 0.53
N GLU A 567 -35.18 -0.77 0.53
CA GLU A 567 -35.90 0.13 -0.39
C GLU A 567 -35.01 0.58 -1.56
N GLY A 568 -33.73 0.16 -1.59
CA GLY A 568 -32.74 0.55 -2.60
C GLY A 568 -32.13 1.93 -2.36
N ASN A 569 -32.30 2.50 -1.16
CA ASN A 569 -31.63 3.76 -0.82
C ASN A 569 -30.15 3.51 -0.55
N LYS A 570 -29.29 4.35 -1.13
CA LYS A 570 -27.82 4.32 -0.92
C LYS A 570 -27.41 5.08 0.34
N LEU A 571 -26.21 4.77 0.84
CA LEU A 571 -25.57 5.53 1.91
C LEU A 571 -25.38 7.01 1.53
N LYS A 572 -25.49 7.89 2.52
CA LYS A 572 -25.09 9.30 2.45
C LYS A 572 -24.41 9.71 3.76
N PRO A 573 -23.30 10.45 3.74
CA PRO A 573 -22.60 10.99 2.56
C PRO A 573 -21.88 9.90 1.75
N ASP A 574 -21.35 10.27 0.59
CA ASP A 574 -20.88 9.28 -0.37
C ASP A 574 -19.65 8.51 0.12
N VAL A 575 -18.85 9.19 0.94
CA VAL A 575 -17.66 8.67 1.63
C VAL A 575 -17.77 9.03 3.11
N THR A 576 -17.55 8.06 3.99
CA THR A 576 -17.41 8.28 5.43
C THR A 576 -16.10 7.70 5.90
N GLU A 577 -15.29 8.50 6.59
CA GLU A 577 -13.97 8.10 7.07
C GLU A 577 -13.88 8.27 8.58
N MET A 578 -13.12 7.40 9.24
CA MET A 578 -12.82 7.50 10.66
C MET A 578 -11.40 7.04 10.92
N SER A 579 -10.54 7.94 11.41
CA SER A 579 -9.18 7.57 11.80
C SER A 579 -9.07 7.26 13.29
N PHE A 580 -8.17 6.35 13.63
CA PHE A 580 -7.84 6.03 15.01
C PHE A 580 -6.36 5.69 15.20
N GLN A 581 -5.78 6.14 16.31
CA GLN A 581 -4.40 5.85 16.68
C GLN A 581 -4.34 4.76 17.74
N VAL A 582 -3.42 3.80 17.56
CA VAL A 582 -3.10 2.78 18.55
C VAL A 582 -1.96 3.29 19.43
N LEU A 583 -2.17 3.39 20.74
CA LEU A 583 -1.09 3.81 21.63
C LEU A 583 -0.05 2.71 21.82
N ASP A 584 1.22 3.13 21.92
CA ASP A 584 2.28 2.29 22.48
C ASP A 584 1.91 1.89 23.92
N ASN A 585 2.08 0.60 24.23
CA ASN A 585 1.84 0.05 25.57
C ASN A 585 2.89 0.49 26.59
#